data_AF-A0AAU6CGT2-F1
#
_entry.id   AF-A0AAU6CGT2-F1
#
_cell.length_a   1.000
_cell.length_b   1.000
_cell.length_c   1.000
_cell.angle_alpha   90.00
_cell.angle_beta   90.00
_cell.angle_gamma   90.00
#
_symmetry.space_group_name_H-M   'P 1'
#
loop_
_entity.id
_entity.type
_entity.pdbx_description
1 polymer ?
#
loop_
_entity_poly.entity_id
_entity_poly.type
_entity_poly.pdbx_seq_one_letter_code
_entity_poly.pdbx_strand_id
1 'polypeptide(L)'
;MSPKRGDDVPPPPVSSEWRLRFATNDAAKGWGDLCTEAPGNTRRCYEALRADPASIKDPDRQHRLRGRLGTATLGGTEYPQWEYEVTAGGRVRYLIDQARRTVHLVYASTRHPKDTDS
;
A
#
# COMPACT_ATOMS: atom_id res chain seq x y z
N MET A 1 17.75 -11.32 -15.83
CA MET A 1 18.77 -10.41 -16.40
C MET A 1 19.67 -9.98 -15.25
N SER A 2 20.99 -10.15 -15.38
CA SER A 2 21.95 -9.64 -14.39
C SER A 2 22.24 -8.16 -14.67
N PRO A 3 22.48 -7.31 -13.66
CA PRO A 3 22.80 -5.90 -13.86
C PRO A 3 24.06 -5.69 -14.71
N LYS A 4 24.09 -4.65 -15.56
CA LYS A 4 25.24 -4.27 -16.40
C LYS A 4 25.61 -2.78 -16.25
N ARG A 5 26.76 -2.40 -16.82
CA ARG A 5 27.21 -1.00 -16.87
C ARG A 5 26.13 -0.13 -17.54
N GLY A 6 25.72 0.94 -16.87
CA GLY A 6 24.69 1.87 -17.34
C GLY A 6 23.27 1.57 -16.84
N ASP A 7 23.07 0.44 -16.16
CA ASP A 7 21.81 0.19 -15.44
C ASP A 7 21.82 0.95 -14.10
N ASP A 8 20.63 1.31 -13.62
CA ASP A 8 20.47 1.83 -12.26
C ASP A 8 20.87 0.78 -11.23
N VAL A 9 21.54 1.23 -10.17
CA VAL A 9 21.91 0.38 -9.04
C VAL A 9 20.63 0.02 -8.27
N PRO A 10 20.23 -1.26 -8.19
CA PRO A 10 19.07 -1.64 -7.41
C PRO A 10 19.36 -1.42 -5.93
N PRO A 11 18.35 -1.04 -5.11
CA PRO A 11 18.55 -0.96 -3.68
C PRO A 11 18.99 -2.33 -3.12
N PRO A 12 19.90 -2.38 -2.15
CA PRO A 12 20.31 -3.63 -1.53
C PRO A 12 19.11 -4.33 -0.88
N PRO A 13 19.11 -5.67 -0.75
CA PRO A 13 18.06 -6.39 -0.06
C PRO A 13 18.05 -5.97 1.42
N VAL A 14 16.98 -5.31 1.86
CA VAL A 14 16.80 -4.95 3.27
C VAL A 14 15.99 -6.07 3.93
N SER A 15 16.65 -6.93 4.70
CA SER A 15 16.05 -8.16 5.27
C SER A 15 14.86 -7.91 6.20
N SER A 16 14.76 -6.69 6.75
CA SER A 16 13.70 -6.27 7.67
C SER A 16 12.59 -5.46 7.01
N GLU A 17 12.61 -5.18 5.72
CA GLU A 17 11.54 -4.42 5.08
C GLU A 17 10.34 -5.29 4.72
N TRP A 18 9.16 -4.69 4.80
CA TRP A 18 7.94 -5.32 4.32
C TRP A 18 7.94 -5.41 2.79
N ARG A 19 7.53 -6.55 2.27
CA ARG A 19 7.32 -6.71 0.82
C ARG A 19 5.99 -6.10 0.41
N LEU A 20 5.95 -5.28 -0.63
CA LEU A 20 4.69 -4.78 -1.19
C LEU A 20 4.34 -5.57 -2.46
N ARG A 21 3.07 -5.95 -2.60
CA ARG A 21 2.52 -6.61 -3.78
C ARG A 21 1.14 -6.07 -4.11
N PHE A 22 0.77 -6.05 -5.38
CA PHE A 22 -0.61 -5.82 -5.77
C PHE A 22 -1.42 -7.12 -5.62
N ALA A 23 -2.58 -7.02 -4.99
CA ALA A 23 -3.56 -8.10 -4.93
C ALA A 23 -4.49 -8.10 -6.14
N THR A 24 -4.66 -6.95 -6.80
CA THR A 24 -5.56 -6.76 -7.94
C THR A 24 -4.90 -5.92 -9.03
N ASN A 25 -5.34 -6.09 -10.28
CA ASN A 25 -4.89 -5.26 -11.40
C ASN A 25 -5.38 -3.80 -11.25
N ASP A 26 -6.55 -3.59 -10.68
CA ASP A 26 -7.09 -2.25 -10.43
C ASP A 26 -6.23 -1.47 -9.44
N ALA A 27 -5.74 -2.12 -8.38
CA ALA A 27 -4.78 -1.50 -7.46
C ALA A 27 -3.46 -1.16 -8.15
N ALA A 28 -2.97 -2.00 -9.07
CA ALA A 28 -1.76 -1.71 -9.84
C ALA A 28 -1.95 -0.48 -10.75
N LYS A 29 -3.10 -0.39 -11.44
CA LYS A 29 -3.44 0.76 -12.28
C LYS A 29 -3.55 2.05 -11.45
N GLY A 30 -4.36 2.03 -10.39
CA GLY A 30 -4.56 3.21 -9.54
C GLY A 30 -3.28 3.65 -8.81
N TRP A 31 -2.36 2.72 -8.51
CA TRP A 31 -1.03 3.07 -8.03
C TRP A 31 -0.21 3.82 -9.09
N GLY A 32 -0.27 3.38 -10.36
CA GLY A 32 0.34 4.10 -11.48
C GLY A 32 -0.21 5.52 -11.66
N ASP A 33 -1.53 5.68 -11.50
CA ASP A 33 -2.18 7.00 -11.54
C ASP A 33 -1.67 7.89 -10.39
N LEU A 34 -1.58 7.35 -9.16
CA LEU A 34 -1.00 8.03 -8.00
C LEU A 34 0.48 8.40 -8.19
N CYS A 35 1.28 7.52 -8.82
CA CYS A 35 2.67 7.82 -9.18
C CYS A 35 2.77 8.99 -10.16
N THR A 36 1.81 9.12 -11.07
CA THR A 36 1.77 10.18 -12.08
C THR A 36 1.31 11.51 -11.48
N GLU A 37 0.21 11.51 -10.73
CA GLU A 37 -0.40 12.73 -10.20
C GLU A 37 0.28 13.26 -8.93
N ALA A 38 0.78 12.37 -8.06
CA ALA A 38 1.31 12.74 -6.75
C ALA A 38 2.58 11.94 -6.37
N PRO A 39 3.65 11.95 -7.19
CA PRO A 39 4.82 11.08 -7.05
C PRO A 39 5.46 11.13 -5.66
N GLY A 40 5.66 12.33 -5.09
CA GLY A 40 6.26 12.48 -3.77
C GLY A 40 5.41 11.91 -2.63
N ASN A 41 4.08 12.05 -2.72
CA ASN A 41 3.17 11.47 -1.73
C ASN A 41 3.11 9.95 -1.84
N THR A 42 3.05 9.45 -3.08
CA THR A 42 3.05 8.01 -3.37
C THR A 42 4.35 7.37 -2.90
N ARG A 43 5.49 8.06 -3.05
CA ARG A 43 6.77 7.63 -2.48
C ARG A 43 6.74 7.54 -0.95
N ARG A 44 6.18 8.55 -0.27
CA ARG A 44 6.02 8.51 1.20
C ARG A 44 5.13 7.36 1.66
N CYS A 45 4.03 7.10 0.96
CA CYS A 45 3.17 5.94 1.20
C CYS A 45 3.98 4.64 1.06
N TYR A 46 4.71 4.47 -0.05
CA TYR A 46 5.55 3.30 -0.29
C TYR A 46 6.54 3.05 0.86
N GLU A 47 7.27 4.09 1.28
CA GLU A 47 8.26 4.01 2.36
C GLU A 47 7.62 3.71 3.72
N ALA A 48 6.47 4.33 4.04
CA ALA A 48 5.75 4.05 5.27
C ALA A 48 5.32 2.59 5.36
N LEU A 49 4.73 2.04 4.29
CA LEU A 49 4.30 0.64 4.25
C LEU A 49 5.46 -0.35 4.26
N ARG A 50 6.60 0.01 3.65
CA ARG A 50 7.86 -0.75 3.70
C ARG A 50 8.44 -0.83 5.10
N ALA A 51 8.35 0.25 5.86
CA ALA A 51 8.90 0.36 7.20
C ALA A 51 7.98 -0.28 8.25
N ASP A 52 6.73 0.16 8.32
CA ASP A 52 5.75 -0.28 9.32
C ASP A 52 4.30 -0.10 8.81
N PRO A 53 3.70 -1.13 8.19
CA PRO A 53 2.34 -1.04 7.67
C PRO A 53 1.27 -1.04 8.78
N ALA A 54 1.63 -1.34 10.03
CA ALA A 54 0.72 -1.29 11.17
C ALA A 54 0.99 -0.07 12.08
N SER A 55 1.73 0.93 11.59
CA SER A 55 2.07 2.13 12.33
C SER A 55 0.81 2.88 12.77
N ILE A 56 0.79 3.29 14.04
CA ILE A 56 -0.26 4.12 14.64
C ILE A 56 0.24 5.53 15.01
N LYS A 57 1.42 5.91 14.51
CA LYS A 57 2.06 7.20 14.84
C LYS A 57 1.33 8.41 14.26
N ASP A 58 0.66 8.23 13.13
CA ASP A 58 -0.13 9.24 12.44
C ASP A 58 -1.46 8.60 12.00
N PRO A 59 -2.44 8.49 12.92
CA PRO A 59 -3.70 7.79 12.65
C PRO A 59 -4.57 8.50 11.60
N ASP A 60 -4.39 9.81 11.40
CA ASP A 60 -5.09 10.55 10.34
C ASP A 60 -4.57 10.14 8.96
N ARG A 61 -3.26 9.87 8.86
CA ARG A 61 -2.60 9.43 7.62
C ARG A 61 -2.70 7.92 7.38
N GLN A 62 -2.67 7.10 8.43
CA GLN A 62 -2.60 5.65 8.35
C GLN A 62 -3.37 4.99 9.50
N HIS A 63 -4.39 4.21 9.18
CA HIS A 63 -5.19 3.54 10.22
C HIS A 63 -5.84 2.26 9.73
N ARG A 64 -6.20 1.40 10.69
CA ARG A 64 -6.99 0.20 10.42
C ARG A 64 -8.44 0.60 10.14
N LEU A 65 -9.00 0.06 9.06
CA LEU A 65 -10.43 0.20 8.77
C LEU A 65 -11.28 -0.56 9.79
N ARG A 66 -12.57 -0.23 9.88
CA ARG A 66 -13.51 -0.77 10.86
C ARG A 66 -14.77 -1.32 10.20
N GLY A 67 -15.57 -2.04 10.99
CA GLY A 67 -16.81 -2.65 10.52
C GLY A 67 -16.57 -3.62 9.37
N ARG A 68 -17.45 -3.58 8.36
CA ARG A 68 -17.38 -4.46 7.17
C ARG A 68 -16.10 -4.31 6.34
N LEU A 69 -15.35 -3.21 6.52
CA LEU A 69 -14.11 -2.94 5.81
C LEU A 69 -12.87 -3.26 6.66
N GLY A 70 -13.02 -3.70 7.92
CA GLY A 70 -11.89 -3.93 8.83
C GLY A 70 -11.06 -5.17 8.52
N THR A 71 -11.59 -6.05 7.66
CA THR A 71 -10.92 -7.21 7.10
C THR A 71 -11.25 -7.37 5.62
N ALA A 72 -10.40 -8.09 4.88
CA ALA A 72 -10.72 -8.59 3.56
C ALA A 72 -10.06 -9.96 3.33
N THR A 73 -10.62 -10.75 2.42
CA THR A 73 -10.10 -12.07 2.07
C THR A 73 -9.22 -12.00 0.82
N LEU A 74 -8.03 -12.60 0.89
CA LEU A 74 -7.12 -12.78 -0.25
C LEU A 74 -6.66 -14.24 -0.28
N GLY A 75 -6.91 -14.94 -1.39
CA GLY A 75 -6.53 -16.35 -1.53
C GLY A 75 -7.15 -17.27 -0.46
N GLY A 76 -8.38 -16.97 -0.03
CA GLY A 76 -9.09 -17.75 1.00
C GLY A 76 -8.66 -17.48 2.44
N THR A 77 -7.70 -16.58 2.66
CA THR A 77 -7.27 -16.15 4.01
C THR A 77 -7.79 -14.75 4.29
N GLU A 78 -8.33 -14.54 5.49
CA GLU A 78 -8.75 -13.22 5.97
C GLU A 78 -7.59 -12.45 6.58
N TYR A 79 -7.48 -11.17 6.25
CA TYR A 79 -6.43 -10.27 6.74
C TYR A 79 -7.02 -8.97 7.28
N PRO A 80 -6.37 -8.32 8.27
CA PRO A 80 -6.74 -6.98 8.68
C PRO A 80 -6.49 -6.00 7.52
N GLN A 81 -7.49 -5.17 7.25
CA GLN A 81 -7.41 -4.16 6.20
C GLN A 81 -7.15 -2.76 6.80
N TRP A 82 -6.24 -2.05 6.15
CA TRP A 82 -5.78 -0.73 6.54
C TRP A 82 -5.89 0.24 5.37
N GLU A 83 -5.90 1.52 5.69
CA GLU A 83 -5.90 2.61 4.72
C GLU A 83 -4.71 3.55 4.99
N TYR A 84 -4.15 4.08 3.90
CA TYR A 84 -3.18 5.16 3.90
C TYR A 84 -3.71 6.30 3.04
N GLU A 85 -3.75 7.51 3.59
CA GLU A 85 -4.11 8.72 2.88
C GLU A 85 -2.90 9.25 2.08
N VAL A 86 -2.93 9.10 0.76
CA VAL A 86 -1.83 9.57 -0.09
C VAL A 86 -1.94 11.08 -0.30
N THR A 87 -3.15 11.58 -0.57
CA THR A 87 -3.47 13.01 -0.64
C THR A 87 -4.83 13.22 0.03
N ALA A 88 -5.30 14.47 0.17
CA ALA A 88 -6.63 14.72 0.73
C ALA A 88 -7.73 13.85 0.07
N GLY A 89 -7.64 13.60 -1.24
CA GLY A 89 -8.53 12.69 -1.96
C GLY A 89 -7.98 11.26 -2.14
N GLY A 90 -6.68 11.10 -2.38
CA GLY A 90 -6.10 9.82 -2.78
C GLY A 90 -5.97 8.83 -1.63
N ARG A 91 -6.27 7.55 -1.88
CA ARG A 91 -6.21 6.46 -0.89
C ARG A 91 -5.50 5.24 -1.43
N VAL A 92 -4.78 4.55 -0.55
CA VAL A 92 -4.31 3.18 -0.76
C VAL A 92 -4.88 2.33 0.37
N ARG A 93 -5.59 1.25 0.03
CA ARG A 93 -6.00 0.25 1.01
C ARG A 93 -5.22 -1.03 0.79
N TYR A 94 -4.85 -1.66 1.91
CA TYR A 94 -3.94 -2.78 1.90
C TYR A 94 -4.23 -3.76 3.02
N LEU A 95 -3.78 -5.00 2.81
CA LEU A 95 -3.84 -6.10 3.78
C LEU A 95 -2.45 -6.38 4.31
N ILE A 96 -2.36 -6.76 5.59
CA ILE A 96 -1.10 -7.09 6.25
C ILE A 96 -1.02 -8.61 6.46
N ASP A 97 -0.17 -9.28 5.68
CA ASP A 97 0.26 -10.66 5.93
C ASP A 97 1.51 -10.65 6.82
N GLN A 98 1.27 -10.75 8.13
CA GLN A 98 2.34 -10.78 9.14
C GLN A 98 3.29 -11.97 8.97
N ALA A 99 2.74 -13.16 8.68
CA ALA A 99 3.53 -14.38 8.57
C ALA A 99 4.55 -14.32 7.41
N ARG A 100 4.17 -13.68 6.30
CA ARG A 100 5.03 -13.49 5.12
C ARG A 100 5.71 -12.12 5.07
N ARG A 101 5.51 -11.27 6.08
CA ARG A 101 5.95 -9.87 6.12
C ARG A 101 5.63 -9.14 4.80
N THR A 102 4.40 -9.32 4.31
CA THR A 102 3.94 -8.82 3.01
C THR A 102 2.71 -7.93 3.17
N VAL A 103 2.72 -6.80 2.48
CA VAL A 103 1.62 -5.87 2.31
C VAL A 103 0.99 -6.08 0.94
N HIS A 104 -0.30 -6.36 0.92
CA HIS A 104 -1.06 -6.58 -0.31
C HIS A 104 -1.96 -5.38 -0.60
N LEU A 105 -1.63 -4.59 -1.61
CA LEU A 105 -2.46 -3.46 -2.05
C LEU A 105 -3.70 -4.01 -2.76
N VAL A 106 -4.87 -3.72 -2.20
CA VAL A 106 -6.18 -4.16 -2.72
C VAL A 106 -6.94 -3.03 -3.40
N TYR A 107 -6.60 -1.78 -3.09
CA TYR A 107 -7.17 -0.59 -3.71
C TYR A 107 -6.13 0.53 -3.74
N ALA A 108 -6.12 1.29 -4.83
CA ALA A 108 -5.37 2.52 -4.97
C ALA A 108 -6.16 3.47 -5.88
N SER A 109 -6.25 4.75 -5.51
CA SER A 109 -6.97 5.74 -6.31
C SER A 109 -6.50 7.15 -5.96
N THR A 110 -6.53 8.04 -6.95
CA THR A 110 -6.31 9.49 -6.77
C THR A 110 -7.54 10.20 -6.19
N ARG A 111 -8.68 9.50 -6.11
CA ARG A 111 -9.97 10.00 -5.62
C ARG A 111 -10.40 9.31 -4.34
N HIS A 112 -11.23 10.02 -3.57
CA HIS A 112 -11.78 9.48 -2.34
C HIS A 112 -12.68 8.27 -2.65
N PRO A 113 -12.54 7.15 -1.91
CA PRO A 113 -13.44 6.02 -2.04
C PRO A 113 -14.87 6.43 -1.70
N LYS A 114 -15.82 6.08 -2.55
CA LYS A 114 -17.25 6.37 -2.31
C LYS A 114 -17.88 5.48 -1.24
N ASP A 115 -17.21 4.41 -0.84
CA ASP A 115 -17.73 3.40 0.06
C ASP A 115 -17.48 3.70 1.55
N THR A 116 -16.79 4.81 1.83
CA THR A 116 -16.63 5.43 3.14
C THR A 116 -17.52 6.65 3.35
N ASP A 117 -18.10 7.21 2.29
CA ASP A 117 -19.17 8.21 2.39
C ASP A 117 -20.43 7.49 2.90
N SER A 118 -20.68 7.60 4.21
CA SER A 118 -21.93 7.13 4.85
C SER A 118 -23.05 8.13 4.65
#